data_AF-A0A9Q0FS17-F1
#
_entry.id   AF-A0A9Q0FS17-F1
#
_cell.length_a   1.000
_cell.length_b   1.000
_cell.length_c   1.000
_cell.angle_alpha   90.00
_cell.angle_beta   90.00
_cell.angle_gamma   90.00
#
_symmetry.space_group_name_H-M   'P 1'
#
loop_
_entity.id
_entity.type
_entity.pdbx_description
1 polymer ?
#
loop_
_entity_poly.entity_id
_entity_poly.type
_entity_poly.pdbx_seq_one_letter_code
_entity_poly.pdbx_strand_id
1 'polypeptide(L)'
;DPFIVLELLRMCSNLNSINYANKFFSYTQTPNVFLFTALIDGFVSSGLYSEGIHSYYQMINSSILPDKYVIASVLNACGCQLALRECREVHWQVSKLGLSSDRLTRMKLLEGYGKCGAFDEANQWCEITIDFTISKMALVPVVTSGKDYIL
;
A
#
# COMPACT_ATOMS: atom_id res chain seq x y z
N ASP A 1 -22.65 0.75 0.34
CA ASP A 1 -23.52 -0.28 -0.27
C ASP A 1 -22.63 -1.44 -0.73
N PRO A 2 -22.82 -2.67 -0.22
CA PRO A 2 -22.04 -3.85 -0.61
C PRO A 2 -22.06 -4.14 -2.11
N PHE A 3 -23.13 -3.75 -2.81
CA PHE A 3 -23.24 -3.90 -4.26
C PHE A 3 -22.25 -2.99 -5.00
N ILE A 4 -22.07 -1.75 -4.54
CA ILE A 4 -21.10 -0.81 -5.13
C ILE A 4 -19.66 -1.31 -4.93
N VAL A 5 -19.34 -1.84 -3.75
CA VAL A 5 -18.01 -2.40 -3.46
C VAL A 5 -17.73 -3.65 -4.31
N LEU A 6 -18.73 -4.54 -4.47
CA LEU A 6 -18.62 -5.72 -5.31
C LEU A 6 -18.45 -5.37 -6.79
N GLU A 7 -19.16 -4.36 -7.28
CA GLU A 7 -19.06 -3.90 -8.66
C GLU A 7 -17.67 -3.28 -8.92
N LEU A 8 -17.16 -2.45 -8.01
CA LEU A 8 -15.81 -1.91 -8.08
C LEU A 8 -14.73 -3.00 -8.07
N LEU A 9 -14.85 -4.00 -7.19
CA LEU A 9 -13.93 -5.14 -7.15
C LEU A 9 -13.97 -5.95 -8.46
N ARG A 10 -15.15 -6.19 -9.05
CA ARG A 10 -15.29 -6.81 -10.38
C ARG A 10 -14.66 -5.96 -11.48
N MET A 11 -14.85 -4.64 -11.44
CA MET A 11 -14.28 -3.70 -12.41
C MET A 11 -12.75 -3.67 -12.37
N CYS A 12 -12.17 -3.70 -11.16
CA CYS A 12 -10.72 -3.74 -10.97
C CYS A 12 -10.11 -5.11 -11.34
N SER A 13 -10.84 -6.21 -11.11
CA SER A 13 -10.35 -7.57 -11.41
C SER A 13 -10.38 -7.92 -12.89
N ASN A 14 -11.29 -7.33 -13.67
CA ASN A 14 -11.33 -7.51 -15.12
C ASN A 14 -10.41 -6.49 -15.80
N LEU A 15 -9.24 -6.97 -16.26
CA LEU A 15 -8.06 -6.27 -16.80
C LEU A 15 -8.28 -5.25 -17.95
N ASN A 16 -9.50 -4.84 -18.28
CA ASN A 16 -9.80 -3.88 -19.35
C ASN A 16 -10.68 -2.68 -18.91
N SER A 17 -10.96 -2.50 -17.61
CA SER A 17 -12.00 -1.56 -17.17
C SER A 17 -11.65 -0.68 -15.96
N ILE A 18 -10.39 -0.58 -15.54
CA ILE A 18 -9.99 0.34 -14.46
C ILE A 18 -10.28 1.81 -14.80
N ASN A 19 -10.24 2.18 -16.08
CA ASN A 19 -10.73 3.48 -16.56
C ASN A 19 -12.20 3.74 -16.20
N TYR A 20 -13.03 2.69 -16.13
CA TYR A 20 -14.42 2.79 -15.68
C TYR A 20 -14.52 2.88 -14.16
N ALA A 21 -13.61 2.25 -13.38
CA ALA A 21 -13.59 2.43 -11.93
C ALA A 21 -13.34 3.90 -11.55
N ASN A 22 -12.35 4.54 -12.18
CA ASN A 22 -12.11 5.99 -12.04
C ASN A 22 -13.32 6.83 -12.47
N LYS A 23 -13.92 6.49 -13.62
CA LYS A 23 -15.07 7.22 -14.14
C LYS A 23 -16.31 7.05 -13.24
N PHE A 24 -16.55 5.86 -12.71
CA PHE A 24 -17.63 5.58 -11.75
C PHE A 24 -17.40 6.35 -10.43
N PHE A 25 -16.15 6.40 -9.97
CA PHE A 25 -15.78 7.19 -8.80
C PHE A 25 -16.07 8.68 -9.03
N SER A 26 -15.79 9.20 -10.22
CA SER A 26 -16.10 10.60 -10.57
C SER A 26 -17.60 10.93 -10.55
N TYR A 27 -18.48 9.93 -10.70
CA TYR A 27 -19.94 10.09 -10.59
C TYR A 27 -20.46 9.91 -9.16
N THR A 28 -19.64 9.44 -8.22
CA THR A 28 -20.06 9.21 -6.84
C THR A 28 -19.95 10.52 -6.05
N GLN A 29 -21.09 11.16 -5.73
CA GLN A 29 -21.12 12.46 -5.04
C GLN A 29 -20.60 12.41 -3.59
N THR A 30 -20.57 11.23 -2.96
CA THR A 30 -20.12 11.05 -1.57
C THR A 30 -19.28 9.78 -1.44
N PRO A 31 -18.02 9.78 -1.91
CA PRO A 31 -17.13 8.65 -1.70
C PRO A 31 -16.88 8.47 -0.19
N ASN A 32 -16.80 7.23 0.27
CA ASN A 32 -16.53 6.89 1.67
C ASN A 32 -15.27 6.01 1.77
N VAL A 33 -14.87 5.70 3.00
CA VAL A 33 -13.67 4.89 3.27
C VAL A 33 -13.69 3.56 2.48
N PHE A 34 -14.80 2.83 2.45
CA PHE A 34 -14.90 1.55 1.75
C PHE A 34 -14.66 1.67 0.24
N LEU A 35 -15.17 2.75 -0.36
CA LEU A 35 -15.00 3.06 -1.79
C LEU A 35 -13.53 3.33 -2.13
N PHE A 36 -12.85 4.14 -1.31
CA PHE A 36 -11.42 4.40 -1.46
C PHE A 36 -10.57 3.15 -1.20
N THR A 37 -10.88 2.36 -0.18
CA THR A 37 -10.17 1.10 0.10
C THR A 37 -10.24 0.16 -1.11
N ALA A 38 -11.44 -0.07 -1.66
CA ALA A 38 -11.62 -0.94 -2.81
C ALA A 38 -10.88 -0.42 -4.06
N LEU A 39 -10.90 0.90 -4.29
CA LEU A 39 -10.22 1.53 -5.41
C LEU A 39 -8.70 1.41 -5.30
N ILE A 40 -8.14 1.77 -4.14
CA ILE A 40 -6.70 1.71 -3.87
C ILE A 40 -6.22 0.26 -3.95
N ASP A 41 -6.91 -0.68 -3.29
CA ASP A 41 -6.57 -2.10 -3.34
C ASP A 41 -6.62 -2.64 -4.78
N GLY A 42 -7.63 -2.23 -5.55
CA GLY A 42 -7.78 -2.57 -6.96
C GLY A 42 -6.59 -2.11 -7.82
N PHE A 43 -6.15 -0.87 -7.63
CA PHE A 43 -4.96 -0.34 -8.32
C PHE A 43 -3.69 -1.08 -7.93
N VAL A 44 -3.47 -1.26 -6.63
CA VAL A 44 -2.25 -1.89 -6.10
C VAL A 44 -2.16 -3.36 -6.50
N SER A 45 -3.26 -4.09 -6.45
CA SER A 45 -3.31 -5.49 -6.91
C SER A 45 -3.14 -5.64 -8.42
N SER A 46 -3.48 -4.61 -9.20
CA SER A 46 -3.27 -4.57 -10.66
C SER A 46 -1.88 -4.06 -11.07
N GLY A 47 -0.99 -3.75 -10.12
CA GLY A 47 0.35 -3.21 -10.39
C GLY A 47 0.38 -1.71 -10.73
N LEU A 48 -0.77 -1.03 -10.65
CA LEU A 48 -0.93 0.41 -10.91
C LEU A 48 -0.66 1.22 -9.64
N TYR A 49 0.57 1.10 -9.14
CA TYR A 49 0.93 1.62 -7.82
C TYR A 49 0.83 3.15 -7.72
N SER A 50 1.18 3.87 -8.78
CA SER A 50 1.12 5.34 -8.82
C SER A 50 -0.32 5.85 -8.70
N GLU A 51 -1.26 5.17 -9.34
CA GLU A 51 -2.69 5.45 -9.28
C GLU A 51 -3.27 5.13 -7.90
N GLY A 52 -2.81 4.04 -7.27
CA GLY A 52 -3.16 3.69 -5.89
C GLY A 52 -2.70 4.78 -4.91
N ILE A 53 -1.46 5.27 -5.05
CA ILE A 53 -0.92 6.36 -4.24
C ILE A 53 -1.69 7.68 -4.51
N HIS A 54 -1.99 7.99 -5.77
CA HIS A 54 -2.78 9.17 -6.11
C HIS A 54 -4.17 9.14 -5.48
N SER A 55 -4.84 7.99 -5.54
CA SER A 55 -6.16 7.77 -4.94
C SER A 55 -6.13 7.90 -3.41
N TYR A 56 -5.04 7.48 -2.77
CA TYR A 56 -4.81 7.74 -1.34
C TYR A 56 -4.75 9.25 -1.04
N TYR A 57 -3.99 10.04 -1.80
CA TYR A 57 -3.97 11.48 -1.58
C TYR A 57 -5.31 12.16 -1.84
N GLN A 58 -6.08 11.68 -2.84
CA GLN A 58 -7.45 12.15 -3.06
C GLN A 58 -8.36 11.87 -1.85
N MET A 59 -8.22 10.71 -1.22
CA MET A 59 -8.93 10.36 0.01
C MET A 59 -8.62 11.34 1.15
N ILE A 60 -7.34 11.61 1.39
CA ILE A 60 -6.89 12.56 2.42
C ILE A 60 -7.39 13.97 2.13
N ASN A 61 -7.28 14.43 0.89
CA ASN A 61 -7.75 15.75 0.46
C ASN A 61 -9.28 15.90 0.59
N SER A 62 -10.01 14.78 0.51
CA SER A 62 -11.45 14.72 0.75
C SER A 62 -11.81 14.64 2.23
N SER A 63 -10.84 14.79 3.15
CA SER A 63 -11.02 14.66 4.60
C SER A 63 -11.58 13.31 5.06
N ILE A 64 -11.36 12.25 4.28
CA ILE A 64 -11.76 10.89 4.64
C ILE A 64 -10.56 10.20 5.27
N LEU A 65 -10.73 9.74 6.51
CA LEU A 65 -9.64 9.11 7.25
C LEU A 65 -9.38 7.69 6.74
N PRO A 66 -8.12 7.34 6.41
CA PRO A 66 -7.76 6.00 6.02
C PRO A 66 -7.80 5.08 7.24
N ASP A 67 -8.25 3.85 7.01
CA ASP A 67 -8.10 2.78 7.98
C ASP A 67 -6.78 2.03 7.76
N LYS A 68 -6.49 1.06 8.62
CA LYS A 68 -5.28 0.23 8.53
C LYS A 68 -5.15 -0.56 7.22
N TYR A 69 -6.25 -0.84 6.52
CA TYR A 69 -6.23 -1.57 5.25
C TYR A 69 -5.77 -0.66 4.12
N VAL A 70 -6.30 0.57 4.06
CA VAL A 70 -5.80 1.61 3.15
C VAL A 70 -4.31 1.86 3.37
N ILE A 71 -3.90 2.03 4.63
CA ILE A 71 -2.49 2.22 5.00
C ILE A 71 -1.63 1.05 4.51
N ALA A 72 -2.07 -0.19 4.72
CA ALA A 72 -1.34 -1.37 4.27
C ALA A 72 -1.15 -1.39 2.74
N SER A 73 -2.19 -1.07 1.98
CA SER A 73 -2.11 -1.07 0.51
C SER A 73 -1.28 0.07 -0.04
N VAL A 74 -1.40 1.28 0.49
CA VAL A 74 -0.58 2.41 0.02
C VAL A 74 0.90 2.22 0.36
N LEU A 75 1.24 1.64 1.53
CA LEU A 75 2.63 1.32 1.87
C LEU A 75 3.22 0.25 0.95
N ASN A 76 2.42 -0.75 0.56
CA ASN A 76 2.83 -1.72 -0.45
C ASN A 76 3.10 -1.04 -1.80
N ALA A 77 2.21 -0.13 -2.23
CA ALA A 77 2.37 0.65 -3.45
C ALA A 77 3.67 1.49 -3.42
N CYS A 78 3.92 2.19 -2.30
CA CYS A 78 5.13 2.99 -2.12
C CYS A 78 6.38 2.12 -2.21
N GLY A 79 6.40 0.97 -1.53
CA GLY A 79 7.51 0.03 -1.60
C GLY A 79 7.76 -0.49 -3.01
N CYS A 80 6.71 -0.86 -3.75
CA CYS A 80 6.84 -1.35 -5.13
C CYS A 80 7.29 -0.26 -6.12
N GLN A 81 7.01 1.01 -5.86
CA GLN A 81 7.48 2.16 -6.65
C GLN A 81 8.83 2.72 -6.17
N LEU A 82 9.42 2.16 -5.11
CA LEU A 82 10.59 2.73 -4.43
C LEU A 82 10.37 4.20 -3.99
N ALA A 83 9.12 4.54 -3.68
CA ALA A 83 8.63 5.88 -3.39
C ALA A 83 8.85 6.21 -1.90
N LEU A 84 10.11 6.42 -1.52
CA LEU A 84 10.50 6.61 -0.11
C LEU A 84 9.85 7.85 0.52
N ARG A 85 9.68 8.92 -0.27
CA ARG A 85 9.08 10.16 0.23
C ARG A 85 7.63 9.91 0.65
N GLU A 86 6.85 9.28 -0.21
CA GLU A 86 5.46 8.92 0.02
C GLU A 86 5.34 7.96 1.21
N CYS A 87 6.28 7.01 1.34
CA CYS A 87 6.37 6.12 2.50
C CYS A 87 6.52 6.90 3.83
N ARG A 88 7.34 7.96 3.85
CA ARG A 88 7.49 8.87 5.01
C ARG A 88 6.23 9.67 5.28
N GLU A 89 5.58 10.18 4.23
CA GLU A 89 4.34 10.94 4.35
C GLU A 89 3.21 10.07 4.92
N VAL A 90 3.08 8.82 4.46
CA VAL A 90 2.13 7.85 5.02
C VAL A 90 2.47 7.50 6.46
N HIS A 91 3.75 7.29 6.78
CA HIS A 91 4.19 7.04 8.16
C HIS A 91 3.81 8.17 9.11
N TRP A 92 3.97 9.44 8.69
CA TRP A 92 3.50 10.58 9.46
C TRP A 92 1.99 10.56 9.70
N GLN A 93 1.20 10.17 8.69
CA GLN A 93 -0.25 10.02 8.86
C GLN A 93 -0.61 8.89 9.83
N VAL A 94 0.11 7.77 9.82
CA VAL A 94 -0.07 6.67 10.78
C VAL A 94 0.05 7.17 12.21
N SER A 95 1.04 8.00 12.51
CA SER A 95 1.21 8.58 13.85
C SER A 95 0.05 9.49 14.24
N LYS A 96 -0.45 10.30 13.30
CA LYS A 96 -1.63 11.17 13.54
C LYS A 96 -2.91 10.39 13.78
N LEU A 97 -3.07 9.25 13.13
CA LEU A 97 -4.24 8.39 13.24
C LEU A 97 -4.19 7.46 14.47
N GLY A 98 -3.09 7.47 15.24
CA GLY A 98 -2.89 6.57 16.37
C GLY A 98 -2.71 5.10 15.94
N LEU A 99 -2.30 4.85 14.70
CA LEU A 99 -2.13 3.50 14.14
C LEU A 99 -0.71 2.94 14.34
N SER A 100 0.20 3.68 14.97
CA SER A 100 1.59 3.26 15.19
C SER A 100 1.72 1.96 15.99
N SER A 101 0.77 1.66 16.88
CA SER A 101 0.72 0.43 17.67
C SER A 101 0.01 -0.74 16.97
N ASP A 102 -0.61 -0.51 15.81
CA ASP A 102 -1.24 -1.59 15.04
C ASP A 102 -0.19 -2.48 14.37
N ARG A 103 -0.30 -3.79 14.61
CA ARG A 103 0.68 -4.78 14.13
C ARG A 103 0.77 -4.83 12.62
N LEU A 104 -0.36 -4.78 11.92
CA LEU A 104 -0.41 -4.82 10.45
C LEU A 104 0.30 -3.59 9.89
N THR A 105 0.00 -2.42 10.46
CA THR A 105 0.59 -1.13 10.07
C THR A 105 2.11 -1.13 10.24
N ARG A 106 2.64 -1.56 11.40
CA ARG A 106 4.10 -1.67 11.60
C ARG A 106 4.78 -2.62 10.62
N MET A 107 4.19 -3.79 10.39
CA MET A 107 4.73 -4.77 9.45
C MET A 107 4.81 -4.17 8.03
N LYS A 108 3.78 -3.44 7.61
CA LYS A 108 3.73 -2.81 6.29
C LYS A 108 4.66 -1.61 6.16
N LEU A 109 4.89 -0.85 7.24
CA LEU A 109 5.91 0.20 7.26
C LEU A 109 7.29 -0.40 7.05
N LEU A 110 7.65 -1.44 7.79
CA LEU A 110 8.93 -2.14 7.64
C LEU A 110 9.11 -2.70 6.22
N GLU A 111 8.08 -3.31 5.65
CA GLU A 111 8.11 -3.83 4.27
C GLU A 111 8.31 -2.69 3.24
N GLY A 112 7.56 -1.59 3.36
CA GLY A 112 7.64 -0.44 2.47
C GLY A 112 9.00 0.26 2.52
N TYR A 113 9.49 0.57 3.73
CA TYR A 113 10.83 1.16 3.92
C TYR A 113 11.94 0.19 3.51
N GLY A 114 11.80 -1.10 3.79
CA GLY A 114 12.75 -2.13 3.38
C GLY A 114 12.90 -2.21 1.86
N LYS A 115 11.78 -2.23 1.13
CA LYS A 115 11.77 -2.15 -0.34
C LYS A 115 12.47 -0.88 -0.86
N CYS A 116 12.30 0.24 -0.15
CA CYS A 116 12.97 1.51 -0.48
C CYS A 116 14.44 1.61 -0.02
N GLY A 117 15.02 0.56 0.58
CA GLY A 117 16.39 0.57 1.09
C GLY A 117 16.61 1.39 2.37
N ALA A 118 15.54 1.78 3.06
CA ALA A 118 15.58 2.63 4.26
C ALA A 118 15.06 1.91 5.52
N PHE A 119 15.35 0.60 5.63
CA PHE A 119 14.85 -0.25 6.72
C PHE A 119 15.20 0.27 8.12
N ASP A 120 16.40 0.82 8.30
CA ASP A 120 16.88 1.36 9.57
C ASP A 120 16.03 2.54 10.05
N GLU A 121 15.51 3.36 9.12
CA GLU A 121 14.64 4.47 9.48
C GLU A 121 13.29 3.99 10.02
N ALA A 122 12.71 2.92 9.45
CA ALA A 122 11.48 2.37 10.01
C ALA A 122 11.70 1.73 11.39
N ASN A 123 12.87 1.12 11.62
CA ASN A 123 13.20 0.47 12.90
C ASN A 123 13.42 1.46 14.04
N GLN A 124 14.06 2.60 13.78
CA GLN A 124 14.26 3.63 14.80
C GLN A 124 12.93 4.14 15.39
N TRP A 125 11.87 4.12 14.59
CA TRP A 125 10.55 4.62 14.99
C TRP A 125 9.61 3.52 15.47
N CYS A 126 9.74 2.30 14.96
CA CYS A 126 9.08 1.12 15.49
C CYS A 126 9.85 0.61 16.73
N GLU A 127 9.94 1.42 17.79
CA GLU A 127 10.45 0.96 19.08
C GLU A 127 9.51 -0.14 19.62
N ILE A 128 9.80 -1.38 19.24
CA ILE A 128 9.58 -2.70 19.87
C ILE A 128 9.82 -3.71 18.74
N THR A 129 11.08 -4.10 18.66
CA THR A 129 11.64 -5.38 18.18
C THR A 129 10.58 -6.38 17.70
N ILE A 130 10.45 -6.54 16.37
CA ILE A 130 10.06 -7.84 15.82
C ILE A 130 11.36 -8.63 15.73
N ASP A 131 11.55 -9.45 16.76
CA ASP A 131 12.66 -10.36 16.96
C ASP A 131 13.00 -11.12 15.66
N PHE A 132 14.18 -10.84 15.11
CA PHE A 132 15.08 -11.70 14.32
C PHE A 132 14.57 -12.51 13.10
N THR A 133 13.26 -12.57 12.83
CA THR A 133 12.67 -13.63 11.98
C THR A 133 12.40 -13.16 10.54
N ILE A 134 12.10 -11.88 10.33
CA ILE A 134 11.79 -11.35 8.98
C ILE A 134 13.06 -10.92 8.23
N SER A 135 14.13 -10.50 8.93
CA SER A 135 15.42 -10.16 8.31
C SER A 135 15.96 -11.31 7.45
N LYS A 136 15.76 -12.57 7.88
CA LYS A 136 16.19 -13.76 7.11
C LYS A 136 15.28 -14.13 5.94
N MET A 137 14.02 -13.66 5.94
CA MET A 137 13.02 -14.03 4.92
C MET A 137 12.89 -12.97 3.82
N ALA A 138 13.15 -11.69 4.15
CA ALA A 138 13.22 -10.59 3.19
C ALA A 138 14.60 -10.47 2.48
N LEU A 139 15.63 -11.15 2.98
CA LEU A 139 16.98 -11.20 2.39
C LEU A 139 17.28 -12.50 1.61
N VAL A 140 16.27 -13.34 1.31
CA VAL A 140 16.44 -14.32 0.23
C VAL A 140 15.99 -13.64 -1.05
N PRO A 141 16.91 -13.02 -1.82
CA PRO A 141 16.52 -12.56 -3.13
C PRO A 141 16.18 -13.81 -3.95
N VAL A 142 15.17 -13.63 -4.79
CA VAL A 142 15.01 -14.28 -6.09
C VAL A 142 16.33 -14.09 -6.87
N VAL A 143 17.37 -14.84 -6.48
CA VAL A 143 18.66 -15.02 -7.16
C VAL A 143 19.09 -16.46 -6.90
N THR A 144 18.30 -17.40 -7.41
CA THR A 144 18.80 -18.70 -7.88
C THR A 144 18.23 -18.93 -9.27
N SER A 145 18.58 -18.05 -10.20
CA SER A 145 18.49 -18.33 -11.63
C SER A 145 19.53 -17.47 -12.34
N GLY A 146 20.57 -18.13 -12.84
CA GLY A 146 21.57 -17.49 -13.70
C GLY A 146 22.90 -17.20 -13.03
N LYS A 147 23.68 -18.25 -12.78
CA LYS A 147 25.02 -18.50 -13.37
C LYS A 147 25.74 -19.57 -12.56
N ASP A 148 25.64 -20.80 -13.04
CA ASP A 148 26.68 -21.84 -12.87
C ASP A 148 26.65 -22.72 -14.13
N TYR A 149 27.28 -22.20 -15.19
CA TYR A 149 27.83 -22.98 -16.28
C TYR A 149 29.10 -22.26 -16.76
N ILE A 150 30.15 -23.05 -17.03
CA ILE A 150 31.50 -22.69 -17.54
C ILE A 150 32.46 -22.28 -16.39
N LEU A 151 33.51 -23.01 -15.98
CA LEU A 151 34.30 -24.15 -16.49
C LEU A 151 34.68 -25.06 -15.31
#